data_AF-A0A2E7UIR6-F1
#
_entry.id   AF-A0A2E7UIR6-F1
#
_cell.length_a   1.000
_cell.length_b   1.000
_cell.length_c   1.000
_cell.angle_alpha   90.00
_cell.angle_beta   90.00
_cell.angle_gamma   90.00
#
_symmetry.space_group_name_H-M   'P 1'
#
loop_
_entity.id
_entity.type
_entity.pdbx_description
1 polymer ?
#
loop_
_entity_poly.entity_id
_entity_poly.type
_entity_poly.pdbx_seq_one_letter_code
_entity_poly.pdbx_strand_id
1 'polypeptide(L)'
;MFIGHFAPAFVAAAVTPDRPRLGIYFLAAQLVDWAFFAFVLIGVEDLRIVPGITAMNPMDLYHMPYTHSLLGSAGFASGFAFIAWLVTRDRAVGLLAGAVVLSHWLLDLLVHRPDLTLAGDPPKLGFGLWNYPAIEMPLELALTFGAMAFFISRTRGYVLPALVLALLLLAFQAVNWFGPEPDEVSGALSYAGFFAFGLLTFAASWLGQKRRVKAQDGGLARKGGAV
;
A
#
# COMPACT_ATOMS: atom_id res chain seq x y z
N MET A 1 8.34 0.96 3.40
CA MET A 1 8.10 -0.50 3.57
C MET A 1 7.82 -1.05 2.18
N PHE A 2 7.53 -2.33 1.98
CA PHE A 2 6.98 -2.81 0.71
C PHE A 2 5.56 -3.35 0.90
N ILE A 3 5.37 -4.63 1.24
CA ILE A 3 4.02 -5.18 1.43
C ILE A 3 3.24 -4.52 2.57
N GLY A 4 3.94 -3.91 3.53
CA GLY A 4 3.36 -3.15 4.64
C GLY A 4 2.40 -2.04 4.20
N HIS A 5 2.64 -1.42 3.05
CA HIS A 5 1.78 -0.36 2.51
C HIS A 5 0.39 -0.87 2.10
N PHE A 6 0.21 -2.17 1.88
CA PHE A 6 -1.10 -2.74 1.58
C PHE A 6 -1.96 -2.98 2.84
N ALA A 7 -1.41 -2.85 4.05
CA ALA A 7 -2.17 -3.07 5.29
C ALA A 7 -3.40 -2.13 5.42
N PRO A 8 -3.27 -0.79 5.22
CA PRO A 8 -4.42 0.11 5.18
C PRO A 8 -5.47 -0.26 4.14
N ALA A 9 -5.08 -0.82 2.99
CA ALA A 9 -6.00 -1.24 1.95
C ALA A 9 -6.90 -2.40 2.40
N PHE A 10 -6.36 -3.38 3.11
CA PHE A 10 -7.15 -4.46 3.70
C PHE A 10 -8.15 -3.94 4.74
N VAL A 11 -7.74 -3.00 5.60
CA VAL A 11 -8.62 -2.39 6.60
C VAL A 11 -9.75 -1.61 5.93
N ALA A 12 -9.43 -0.74 4.97
CA ALA A 12 -10.41 0.03 4.20
C ALA A 12 -11.42 -0.88 3.49
N ALA A 13 -10.95 -1.95 2.87
CA ALA A 13 -11.81 -2.94 2.22
C ALA A 13 -12.74 -3.66 3.20
N ALA A 14 -12.26 -3.96 4.41
CA ALA A 14 -13.02 -4.65 5.44
C ALA A 14 -14.18 -3.82 6.02
N VAL A 15 -14.05 -2.49 5.99
CA VAL A 15 -15.05 -1.54 6.51
C VAL A 15 -15.93 -0.93 5.42
N THR A 16 -15.60 -1.16 4.15
CA THR A 16 -16.42 -0.71 3.00
C THR A 16 -17.67 -1.58 2.87
N PRO A 17 -18.89 -1.00 2.81
CA PRO A 17 -20.13 -1.76 2.66
C PRO A 17 -20.19 -2.60 1.37
N ASP A 18 -21.02 -3.65 1.40
CA ASP A 18 -21.39 -4.55 0.29
C ASP A 18 -20.25 -5.37 -0.34
N ARG A 19 -19.37 -4.69 -1.10
CA ARG A 19 -18.23 -5.29 -1.80
C ARG A 19 -16.95 -4.59 -1.38
N PRO A 20 -15.90 -5.33 -0.97
CA PRO A 20 -14.71 -4.71 -0.39
C PRO A 20 -13.86 -3.81 -1.30
N ARG A 21 -14.13 -3.75 -2.62
CA ARG A 21 -13.39 -2.95 -3.62
C ARG A 21 -11.86 -3.03 -3.49
N LEU A 22 -11.33 -4.20 -3.09
CA LEU A 22 -9.93 -4.36 -2.68
C LEU A 22 -8.91 -3.92 -3.74
N GLY A 23 -9.22 -4.08 -5.03
CA GLY A 23 -8.36 -3.59 -6.11
C GLY A 23 -8.16 -2.07 -6.14
N ILE A 24 -9.19 -1.27 -5.81
CA ILE A 24 -9.08 0.20 -5.74
C ILE A 24 -8.14 0.59 -4.60
N TYR A 25 -8.28 -0.06 -3.44
CA TYR A 25 -7.46 0.24 -2.28
C TYR A 25 -6.02 -0.26 -2.42
N PHE A 26 -5.79 -1.37 -3.12
CA PHE A 26 -4.42 -1.81 -3.46
C PHE A 26 -3.73 -0.84 -4.41
N LEU A 27 -4.44 -0.34 -5.43
CA LEU A 27 -3.91 0.71 -6.29
C LEU A 27 -3.62 2.00 -5.49
N ALA A 28 -4.51 2.38 -4.56
CA ALA A 28 -4.31 3.52 -3.68
C ALA A 28 -3.04 3.36 -2.81
N ALA A 29 -2.88 2.19 -2.19
CA ALA A 29 -1.76 1.89 -1.30
C ALA A 29 -0.40 2.07 -1.99
N GLN A 30 -0.33 1.78 -3.29
CA GLN A 30 0.90 1.80 -4.06
C GLN A 30 1.01 3.01 -4.99
N LEU A 31 0.03 3.92 -4.99
CA LEU A 31 -0.05 5.01 -5.97
C LEU A 31 1.19 5.91 -5.93
N VAL A 32 1.68 6.22 -4.74
CA VAL A 32 2.88 7.04 -4.55
C VAL A 32 4.09 6.36 -5.16
N ASP A 33 4.24 5.05 -4.98
CA ASP A 33 5.35 4.29 -5.58
C ASP A 33 5.23 4.13 -7.10
N TRP A 34 4.01 4.02 -7.63
CA TRP A 34 3.78 4.11 -9.07
C TRP A 34 4.27 5.46 -9.62
N ALA A 35 3.97 6.56 -8.92
CA ALA A 35 4.44 7.89 -9.30
C ALA A 35 5.95 8.03 -9.13
N PHE A 36 6.53 7.52 -8.05
CA PHE A 36 7.96 7.56 -7.76
C PHE A 36 8.78 6.93 -8.87
N PHE A 37 8.53 5.66 -9.21
CA PHE A 37 9.27 5.00 -10.27
C PHE A 37 9.03 5.65 -11.64
N ALA A 38 7.85 6.22 -11.88
CA ALA A 38 7.58 6.96 -13.12
C ALA A 38 8.36 8.28 -13.18
N PHE A 39 8.41 9.03 -12.08
CA PHE A 39 9.09 10.33 -11.99
C PHE A 39 10.60 10.16 -12.09
N VAL A 40 11.16 9.10 -11.49
CA VAL A 40 12.57 8.74 -11.66
C VAL A 40 12.89 8.39 -13.11
N LEU A 41 12.02 7.62 -13.79
CA LEU A 41 12.23 7.26 -15.20
C LEU A 41 12.27 8.47 -16.14
N ILE A 42 11.48 9.51 -15.84
CA ILE A 42 11.39 10.72 -16.66
C ILE A 42 12.28 11.87 -16.15
N GLY A 43 13.06 11.65 -15.08
CA GLY A 43 13.99 12.63 -14.53
C GLY A 43 13.34 13.80 -13.77
N VAL A 44 12.16 13.60 -13.19
CA VAL A 44 11.49 14.58 -12.32
C VAL A 44 11.92 14.45 -10.86
N GLU A 45 12.33 13.26 -10.44
CA GLU A 45 12.88 12.98 -9.12
C GLU A 45 14.14 12.12 -9.25
N ASP A 46 15.08 12.27 -8.34
CA ASP A 46 16.40 11.66 -8.46
C ASP A 46 16.77 10.81 -7.25
N LEU A 47 17.16 9.57 -7.54
CA LEU A 47 17.79 8.66 -6.58
C LEU A 47 19.17 8.24 -7.07
N ARG A 48 19.98 7.71 -6.15
CA ARG A 48 21.19 6.96 -6.48
C ARG A 48 21.26 5.71 -5.62
N ILE A 49 21.97 4.70 -6.09
CA ILE A 49 22.26 3.50 -5.29
C ILE A 49 23.52 3.76 -4.47
N VAL A 50 23.42 3.55 -3.16
CA VAL A 50 24.52 3.62 -2.21
C VAL A 50 24.44 2.37 -1.34
N PRO A 51 25.21 1.31 -1.66
CA PRO A 51 25.20 0.08 -0.88
C PRO A 51 25.48 0.34 0.60
N GLY A 52 24.68 -0.27 1.48
CA GLY A 52 24.81 -0.12 2.93
C GLY A 52 24.38 1.23 3.51
N ILE A 53 23.73 2.11 2.74
CA ILE A 53 23.19 3.38 3.27
C ILE A 53 22.09 3.18 4.32
N THR A 54 21.37 2.06 4.21
CA THR A 54 20.64 1.41 5.29
C THR A 54 20.93 -0.10 5.24
N ALA A 55 20.47 -0.86 6.24
CA ALA A 55 20.69 -2.31 6.26
C ALA A 55 19.78 -3.10 5.31
N MET A 56 18.71 -2.50 4.78
CA MET A 56 17.69 -3.19 3.99
C MET A 56 17.37 -2.55 2.65
N ASN A 57 17.82 -1.31 2.42
CA ASN A 57 17.49 -0.52 1.25
C ASN A 57 18.71 0.32 0.83
N PRO A 58 19.26 0.11 -0.37
CA PRO A 58 20.43 0.86 -0.86
C PRO A 58 20.06 2.18 -1.55
N MET A 59 18.79 2.55 -1.64
CA MET A 59 18.35 3.74 -2.37
C MET A 59 18.55 5.00 -1.53
N ASP A 60 19.38 5.91 -2.04
CA ASP A 60 19.51 7.27 -1.51
C ASP A 60 18.61 8.22 -2.29
N LEU A 61 17.49 8.59 -1.67
CA LEU A 61 16.43 9.40 -2.26
C LEU A 61 16.75 10.89 -2.07
N TYR A 62 17.76 11.37 -2.80
CA TYR A 62 18.36 12.66 -2.49
C TYR A 62 17.52 13.86 -2.96
N HIS A 63 16.74 13.71 -4.04
CA HIS A 63 15.83 14.74 -4.57
C HIS A 63 14.44 14.15 -4.88
N MET A 64 13.50 14.30 -3.93
CA MET A 64 12.12 13.77 -4.02
C MET A 64 11.06 14.83 -3.64
N PRO A 65 10.90 15.91 -4.42
CA PRO A 65 9.99 16.99 -4.08
C PRO A 65 8.51 16.57 -4.00
N TYR A 66 8.09 15.51 -4.67
CA TYR A 66 6.67 15.16 -4.83
C TYR A 66 6.28 13.86 -4.14
N THR A 67 6.97 12.75 -4.39
CA THR A 67 6.49 11.43 -3.95
C THR A 67 6.83 11.15 -2.50
N HIS A 68 7.93 11.72 -2.00
CA HIS A 68 8.39 11.58 -0.62
C HIS A 68 8.16 12.86 0.21
N SER A 69 7.25 13.73 -0.22
CA SER A 69 6.80 14.88 0.55
C SER A 69 5.37 14.70 1.05
N LEU A 70 5.10 15.07 2.32
CA LEU A 70 3.74 14.94 2.87
C LEU A 70 2.71 15.75 2.06
N LEU A 71 3.09 16.95 1.60
CA LEU A 71 2.26 17.79 0.73
C LEU A 71 1.98 17.11 -0.62
N GLY A 72 2.99 16.51 -1.25
CA GLY A 72 2.81 15.79 -2.51
C GLY A 72 1.95 14.54 -2.32
N SER A 73 2.19 13.73 -1.29
CA SER A 73 1.33 12.60 -0.92
C SER A 73 -0.11 13.02 -0.65
N ALA A 74 -0.33 14.18 -0.01
CA ALA A 74 -1.67 14.75 0.18
C ALA A 74 -2.33 15.17 -1.15
N GLY A 75 -1.55 15.69 -2.11
CA GLY A 75 -2.00 15.95 -3.47
C GLY A 75 -2.46 14.68 -4.20
N PHE A 76 -1.64 13.63 -4.17
CA PHE A 76 -1.99 12.31 -4.73
C PHE A 76 -3.22 11.72 -4.03
N ALA A 77 -3.30 11.82 -2.70
CA ALA A 77 -4.43 11.34 -1.93
C ALA A 77 -5.73 12.05 -2.31
N SER A 78 -5.68 13.37 -2.46
CA SER A 78 -6.85 14.19 -2.86
C SER A 78 -7.30 13.85 -4.29
N GLY A 79 -6.35 13.76 -5.23
CA GLY A 79 -6.64 13.40 -6.61
C GLY A 79 -7.24 12.00 -6.75
N PHE A 80 -6.63 11.01 -6.07
CA PHE A 80 -7.12 9.63 -6.12
C PHE A 80 -8.45 9.45 -5.39
N ALA A 81 -8.67 10.13 -4.26
CA ALA A 81 -9.96 10.15 -3.58
C ALA A 81 -11.07 10.65 -4.50
N PHE A 82 -10.80 11.74 -5.24
CA PHE A 82 -11.74 12.31 -6.20
C PHE A 82 -12.03 11.34 -7.35
N ILE A 83 -11.00 10.75 -7.96
CA ILE A 83 -11.15 9.76 -9.05
C ILE A 83 -11.92 8.53 -8.56
N ALA A 84 -11.55 7.98 -7.41
CA ALA A 84 -12.23 6.83 -6.81
C ALA A 84 -13.71 7.15 -6.56
N TRP A 85 -14.04 8.32 -6.01
CA TRP A 85 -15.42 8.77 -5.86
C TRP A 85 -16.15 8.88 -7.21
N LEU A 86 -15.55 9.46 -8.25
CA LEU A 86 -16.19 9.59 -9.56
C LEU A 86 -16.50 8.24 -10.23
N VAL A 87 -15.56 7.30 -10.16
CA VAL A 87 -15.69 5.96 -10.75
C VAL A 87 -16.72 5.13 -9.98
N THR A 88 -16.75 5.26 -8.66
CA THR A 88 -17.58 4.41 -7.79
C THR A 88 -18.93 5.01 -7.43
N ARG A 89 -19.08 6.32 -7.60
CA ARG A 89 -20.18 7.17 -7.11
C ARG A 89 -20.42 7.03 -5.61
N ASP A 90 -19.38 6.67 -4.87
CA ASP A 90 -19.43 6.35 -3.44
C ASP A 90 -18.41 7.20 -2.69
N ARG A 91 -18.91 8.14 -1.88
CA ARG A 91 -18.07 9.09 -1.13
C ARG A 91 -17.22 8.39 -0.08
N ALA A 92 -17.74 7.33 0.55
CA ALA A 92 -16.99 6.59 1.56
C ALA A 92 -15.77 5.91 0.94
N VAL A 93 -15.94 5.33 -0.25
CA VAL A 93 -14.83 4.71 -1.00
C VAL A 93 -13.79 5.74 -1.42
N GLY A 94 -14.22 6.90 -1.91
CA GLY A 94 -13.30 8.00 -2.23
C GLY A 94 -12.46 8.43 -1.02
N LEU A 95 -13.10 8.69 0.12
CA LEU A 95 -12.43 9.10 1.35
C LEU A 95 -11.47 8.02 1.89
N LEU A 96 -11.90 6.76 1.91
CA LEU A 96 -11.05 5.64 2.32
C LEU A 96 -9.86 5.46 1.37
N ALA A 97 -10.06 5.60 0.06
CA ALA A 97 -8.97 5.52 -0.91
C ALA A 97 -7.94 6.63 -0.70
N GLY A 98 -8.38 7.88 -0.48
CA GLY A 98 -7.49 8.97 -0.12
C GLY A 98 -6.73 8.73 1.18
N ALA A 99 -7.42 8.23 2.22
CA ALA A 99 -6.78 7.89 3.48
C ALA A 99 -5.70 6.79 3.32
N VAL A 100 -5.96 5.80 2.46
CA VAL A 100 -4.98 4.76 2.13
C VAL A 100 -3.76 5.34 1.41
N VAL A 101 -3.94 6.24 0.42
CA VAL A 101 -2.80 6.92 -0.22
C VAL A 101 -2.00 7.71 0.81
N LEU A 102 -2.67 8.53 1.64
CA LEU A 102 -1.97 9.38 2.61
C LEU A 102 -1.24 8.57 3.69
N SER A 103 -1.77 7.40 4.06
CA SER A 103 -1.12 6.51 5.02
C SER A 103 0.24 6.00 4.55
N HIS A 104 0.51 6.04 3.24
CA HIS A 104 1.78 5.65 2.66
C HIS A 104 2.95 6.45 3.29
N TRP A 105 2.86 7.78 3.26
CA TRP A 105 3.88 8.67 3.85
C TRP A 105 4.09 8.42 5.35
N LEU A 106 3.01 8.13 6.08
CA LEU A 106 3.10 7.84 7.53
C LEU A 106 3.81 6.51 7.81
N LEU A 107 3.60 5.50 6.96
CA LEU A 107 4.32 4.23 7.06
C LEU A 107 5.78 4.39 6.62
N ASP A 108 6.05 5.23 5.62
CA ASP A 108 7.41 5.56 5.23
C ASP A 108 8.17 6.27 6.33
N LEU A 109 7.53 7.19 7.05
CA LEU A 109 8.16 7.91 8.16
C LEU A 109 8.79 6.95 9.19
N LEU A 110 8.21 5.77 9.37
CA LEU A 110 8.74 4.75 10.27
C LEU A 110 10.04 4.15 9.73
N VAL A 111 10.08 3.78 8.46
CA VAL A 111 11.15 2.96 7.89
C VAL A 111 12.27 3.73 7.23
N HIS A 112 11.94 4.85 6.60
CA HIS A 112 12.88 5.67 5.87
C HIS A 112 13.91 6.26 6.82
N ARG A 113 15.15 6.32 6.33
CA ARG A 113 16.15 7.22 6.91
C ARG A 113 15.67 8.68 6.72
N PRO A 114 16.37 9.70 7.27
CA PRO A 114 16.01 11.10 7.02
C PRO A 114 16.12 11.51 5.54
N ASP A 115 15.10 11.18 4.75
CA ASP A 115 14.96 11.48 3.33
C ASP A 115 13.55 11.91 2.91
N LEU A 116 12.54 11.77 3.78
CA LEU A 116 11.19 12.34 3.58
C LEU A 116 11.17 13.83 3.91
N THR A 117 10.23 14.57 3.30
CA THR A 117 10.03 15.99 3.59
C THR A 117 8.58 16.30 3.91
N LEU A 118 8.31 17.50 4.43
CA LEU A 118 6.94 17.98 4.57
C LEU A 118 6.40 18.55 3.25
N ALA A 119 7.23 19.26 2.48
CA ALA A 119 6.78 20.01 1.31
C ALA A 119 7.78 19.99 0.13
N GLY A 120 8.67 19.00 0.08
CA GLY A 120 9.66 18.80 -0.98
C GLY A 120 11.06 19.31 -0.64
N ASP A 121 11.17 20.14 0.39
CA ASP A 121 12.41 20.72 0.90
C ASP A 121 12.71 20.29 2.34
N PRO A 122 13.97 20.41 2.80
CA PRO A 122 14.35 20.17 4.19
C PRO A 122 13.50 20.99 5.20
N PRO A 123 13.31 20.50 6.44
CA PRO A 123 14.03 19.40 7.08
C PRO A 123 13.62 18.02 6.57
N LYS A 124 14.60 17.10 6.52
CA LYS A 124 14.37 15.70 6.17
C LYS A 124 13.95 14.90 7.41
N LEU A 125 13.00 13.99 7.26
CA LEU A 125 12.34 13.21 8.30
C LEU A 125 12.46 11.71 8.01
N GLY A 126 12.41 10.89 9.06
CA GLY A 126 12.48 9.43 8.97
C GLY A 126 13.05 8.83 10.25
N PHE A 127 12.45 7.75 10.76
CA PHE A 127 12.91 7.05 11.97
C PHE A 127 13.94 5.95 11.69
N GLY A 128 14.11 5.56 10.43
CA GLY A 128 15.20 4.68 9.98
C GLY A 128 15.07 3.22 10.41
N LEU A 129 13.85 2.68 10.55
CA LEU A 129 13.64 1.27 10.92
C LEU A 129 14.30 0.28 9.94
N TRP A 130 14.58 0.66 8.68
CA TRP A 130 15.38 -0.15 7.76
C TRP A 130 16.83 -0.42 8.20
N ASN A 131 17.32 0.25 9.26
CA ASN A 131 18.59 -0.12 9.89
C ASN A 131 18.47 -1.28 10.90
N TYR A 132 17.24 -1.73 11.19
CA TYR A 132 16.94 -2.75 12.19
C TYR A 132 16.08 -3.88 11.60
N PRO A 133 16.62 -4.76 10.73
CA PRO A 133 15.85 -5.82 10.07
C PRO A 133 15.09 -6.73 11.03
N ALA A 134 15.68 -7.04 12.19
CA ALA A 134 15.05 -7.86 13.23
C ALA A 134 13.77 -7.23 13.84
N ILE A 135 13.55 -5.93 13.63
CA ILE A 135 12.36 -5.19 14.07
C ILE A 135 11.44 -4.91 12.88
N GLU A 136 12.00 -4.43 11.77
CA GLU A 136 11.24 -4.03 10.59
C GLU A 136 10.54 -5.23 9.93
N MET A 137 11.23 -6.35 9.72
CA MET A 137 10.64 -7.50 9.04
C MET A 137 9.44 -8.09 9.81
N PRO A 138 9.52 -8.35 11.13
CA PRO A 138 8.36 -8.82 11.88
C PRO A 138 7.23 -7.79 11.92
N LEU A 139 7.54 -6.50 12.04
CA LEU A 139 6.54 -5.43 12.03
C LEU A 139 5.78 -5.38 10.70
N GLU A 140 6.49 -5.44 9.58
CA GLU A 140 5.91 -5.43 8.24
C GLU A 140 5.00 -6.64 8.00
N LEU A 141 5.45 -7.85 8.39
CA LEU A 141 4.63 -9.05 8.32
C LEU A 141 3.39 -8.95 9.22
N ALA A 142 3.56 -8.46 10.45
CA ALA A 142 2.46 -8.32 11.41
C ALA A 142 1.41 -7.31 10.93
N LEU A 143 1.82 -6.16 10.41
CA LEU A 143 0.92 -5.16 9.85
C LEU A 143 0.15 -5.72 8.64
N THR A 144 0.87 -6.31 7.69
CA THR A 144 0.29 -6.84 6.45
C THR A 144 -0.67 -7.99 6.71
N PHE A 145 -0.21 -9.03 7.39
CA PHE A 145 -1.00 -10.25 7.60
C PHE A 145 -2.01 -10.09 8.74
N GLY A 146 -1.76 -9.21 9.71
CA GLY A 146 -2.77 -8.80 10.69
C GLY A 146 -3.94 -8.07 10.03
N ALA A 147 -3.67 -7.11 9.14
CA ALA A 147 -4.71 -6.42 8.38
C ALA A 147 -5.44 -7.36 7.40
N MET A 148 -4.71 -8.26 6.74
CA MET A 148 -5.32 -9.29 5.88
C MET A 148 -6.19 -10.26 6.68
N ALA A 149 -5.75 -10.71 7.85
CA ALA A 149 -6.55 -11.57 8.74
C ALA A 149 -7.80 -10.82 9.22
N PHE A 150 -7.69 -9.55 9.57
CA PHE A 150 -8.83 -8.69 9.88
C PHE A 150 -9.81 -8.64 8.69
N PHE A 151 -9.32 -8.37 7.48
CA PHE A 151 -10.14 -8.40 6.26
C PHE A 151 -10.85 -9.74 6.03
N ILE A 152 -10.15 -10.85 6.18
CA ILE A 152 -10.72 -12.20 6.06
C ILE A 152 -11.78 -12.44 7.14
N SER A 153 -11.56 -11.98 8.37
CA SER A 153 -12.50 -12.14 9.47
C SER A 153 -13.84 -11.41 9.23
N ARG A 154 -13.79 -10.26 8.54
CA ARG A 154 -14.94 -9.41 8.21
C ARG A 154 -15.68 -9.81 6.93
N THR A 155 -15.10 -10.70 6.13
CA THR A 155 -15.64 -11.08 4.82
C THR A 155 -15.86 -12.59 4.70
N ARG A 156 -16.73 -13.01 3.79
CA ARG A 156 -16.96 -14.41 3.43
C ARG A 156 -16.77 -14.63 1.94
N GLY A 157 -16.21 -15.76 1.55
CA GLY A 157 -15.96 -16.12 0.16
C GLY A 157 -14.83 -17.14 0.01
N TYR A 158 -14.37 -17.35 -1.22
CA TYR A 158 -13.36 -18.37 -1.51
C TYR A 158 -12.03 -18.10 -0.81
N VAL A 159 -11.39 -19.18 -0.35
CA VAL A 159 -10.10 -19.15 0.36
C VAL A 159 -8.92 -19.08 -0.62
N LEU A 160 -9.03 -19.75 -1.78
CA LEU A 160 -7.95 -19.83 -2.77
C LEU A 160 -7.39 -18.46 -3.19
N PRO A 161 -8.20 -17.44 -3.55
CA PRO A 161 -7.66 -16.12 -3.90
C PRO A 161 -6.89 -15.45 -2.75
N ALA A 162 -7.26 -15.73 -1.50
CA ALA A 162 -6.57 -15.19 -0.33
C ALA A 162 -5.20 -15.85 -0.17
N LEU A 163 -5.14 -17.18 -0.30
CA LEU A 163 -3.87 -17.91 -0.26
C LEU A 163 -2.94 -17.48 -1.39
N VAL A 164 -3.46 -17.34 -2.61
CA VAL A 164 -2.66 -16.86 -3.76
C VAL A 164 -2.11 -15.46 -3.49
N LEU A 165 -2.93 -14.52 -3.02
CA LEU A 165 -2.46 -13.18 -2.68
C LEU A 165 -1.40 -13.21 -1.56
N ALA A 166 -1.61 -13.99 -0.51
CA ALA A 166 -0.66 -14.12 0.59
C ALA A 166 0.69 -14.68 0.11
N LEU A 167 0.66 -15.72 -0.72
CA LEU A 167 1.87 -16.31 -1.30
C LEU A 167 2.60 -15.33 -2.24
N LEU A 168 1.86 -14.57 -3.04
CA LEU A 168 2.47 -13.53 -3.89
C LEU A 168 3.13 -12.42 -3.05
N LEU A 169 2.43 -11.93 -2.01
CA LEU A 169 3.00 -10.93 -1.09
C LEU A 169 4.29 -11.45 -0.45
N LEU A 170 4.28 -12.69 0.08
CA LEU A 170 5.48 -13.31 0.66
C LEU A 170 6.60 -13.51 -0.37
N ALA A 171 6.27 -13.95 -1.59
CA ALA A 171 7.26 -14.18 -2.62
C ALA A 171 7.95 -12.87 -3.05
N PHE A 172 7.16 -11.82 -3.31
CA PHE A 172 7.71 -10.51 -3.66
C PHE A 172 8.49 -9.88 -2.49
N GLN A 173 8.03 -10.06 -1.25
CA GLN A 173 8.77 -9.59 -0.08
C GLN A 173 10.08 -10.34 0.12
N ALA A 174 10.10 -11.65 -0.12
CA ALA A 174 11.32 -12.45 -0.06
C ALA A 174 12.33 -12.00 -1.13
N VAL A 175 11.86 -11.67 -2.34
CA VAL A 175 12.71 -11.08 -3.39
C VAL A 175 13.23 -9.71 -2.94
N ASN A 176 12.39 -8.87 -2.35
CA ASN A 176 12.77 -7.54 -1.86
C ASN A 176 13.86 -7.60 -0.77
N TRP A 177 13.77 -8.55 0.17
CA TRP A 177 14.72 -8.64 1.29
C TRP A 177 15.99 -9.44 1.01
N PHE A 178 15.89 -10.49 0.20
CA PHE A 178 16.97 -11.47 0.01
C PHE A 178 17.46 -11.56 -1.42
N GLY A 179 16.82 -10.85 -2.35
CA GLY A 179 17.33 -10.67 -3.69
C GLY A 179 18.60 -9.82 -3.70
N PRO A 180 19.39 -9.87 -4.79
CA PRO A 180 20.53 -8.99 -4.94
C PRO A 180 20.07 -7.53 -4.99
N GLU A 181 20.75 -6.67 -4.24
CA GLU A 181 20.57 -5.22 -4.35
C GLU A 181 20.98 -4.75 -5.76
N PRO A 182 20.29 -3.76 -6.35
CA PRO A 182 20.74 -3.16 -7.60
C PRO A 182 22.07 -2.44 -7.39
N ASP A 183 22.97 -2.52 -8.38
CA ASP A 183 24.26 -1.78 -8.34
C ASP A 183 24.13 -0.34 -8.86
N GLU A 184 23.11 -0.08 -9.68
CA GLU A 184 22.87 1.21 -10.33
C GLU A 184 21.38 1.49 -10.52
N VAL A 185 21.05 2.76 -10.74
CA VAL A 185 19.67 3.16 -11.08
C VAL A 185 19.42 2.79 -12.54
N SER A 186 18.49 1.87 -12.77
CA SER A 186 18.15 1.39 -14.10
C SER A 186 16.65 1.33 -14.32
N GLY A 187 16.21 1.38 -15.58
CA GLY A 187 14.79 1.22 -15.91
C GLY A 187 14.22 -0.14 -15.49
N ALA A 188 15.08 -1.17 -15.39
CA ALA A 188 14.68 -2.50 -14.92
C ALA A 188 14.15 -2.47 -13.48
N LEU A 189 14.71 -1.63 -12.61
CA LEU A 189 14.24 -1.43 -11.24
C LEU A 189 12.79 -0.92 -11.24
N SER A 190 12.51 0.13 -12.02
CA SER A 190 11.15 0.69 -12.15
C SER A 190 10.16 -0.29 -12.76
N TYR A 191 10.54 -1.01 -13.82
CA TYR A 191 9.67 -1.99 -14.46
C TYR A 191 9.35 -3.19 -13.55
N ALA A 192 10.32 -3.64 -12.74
CA ALA A 192 10.09 -4.68 -11.75
C ALA A 192 9.09 -4.20 -10.67
N GLY A 193 9.23 -2.96 -10.19
CA GLY A 193 8.28 -2.33 -9.28
C GLY A 193 6.86 -2.31 -9.87
N PHE A 194 6.69 -1.74 -11.07
CA PHE A 194 5.40 -1.70 -11.76
C PHE A 194 4.78 -3.08 -11.96
N PHE A 195 5.58 -4.08 -12.34
CA PHE A 195 5.11 -5.45 -12.50
C PHE A 195 4.59 -6.02 -11.18
N ALA A 196 5.37 -5.90 -10.10
CA ALA A 196 4.97 -6.38 -8.78
C ALA A 196 3.68 -5.70 -8.31
N PHE A 197 3.60 -4.37 -8.40
CA PHE A 197 2.45 -3.59 -7.97
C PHE A 197 1.19 -3.95 -8.78
N GLY A 198 1.33 -4.08 -10.09
CA GLY A 198 0.24 -4.45 -11.00
C GLY A 198 -0.29 -5.85 -10.70
N LEU A 199 0.61 -6.82 -10.54
CA LEU A 199 0.24 -8.20 -10.25
C LEU A 199 -0.42 -8.35 -8.88
N LEU A 200 0.12 -7.70 -7.84
CA LEU A 200 -0.47 -7.70 -6.50
C LEU A 200 -1.85 -7.02 -6.49
N THR A 201 -2.00 -5.89 -7.19
CA THR A 201 -3.29 -5.20 -7.34
C THR A 201 -4.31 -6.08 -8.08
N PHE A 202 -3.88 -6.80 -9.13
CA PHE A 202 -4.73 -7.74 -9.86
C PHE A 202 -5.19 -8.90 -8.96
N ALA A 203 -4.27 -9.54 -8.25
CA ALA A 203 -4.57 -10.63 -7.32
C ALA A 203 -5.52 -10.17 -6.20
N ALA A 204 -5.30 -8.96 -5.67
CA ALA A 204 -6.18 -8.36 -4.67
C ALA A 204 -7.57 -8.01 -5.23
N SER A 205 -7.65 -7.52 -6.46
CA SER A 205 -8.92 -7.31 -7.15
C SER A 205 -9.70 -8.63 -7.30
N TRP A 206 -9.02 -9.71 -7.71
CA TRP A 206 -9.62 -11.04 -7.78
C TRP A 206 -10.14 -11.52 -6.42
N LEU A 207 -9.34 -11.38 -5.36
CA LEU A 207 -9.77 -11.68 -3.99
C LEU A 207 -11.02 -10.89 -3.59
N GLY A 208 -11.01 -9.57 -3.83
CA GLY A 208 -12.14 -8.69 -3.52
C GLY A 208 -13.43 -9.07 -4.25
N GLN A 209 -13.34 -9.48 -5.53
CA GLN A 209 -14.49 -9.91 -6.31
C GLN A 209 -15.11 -11.24 -5.83
N LYS A 210 -14.28 -12.11 -5.23
CA LYS A 210 -14.69 -13.42 -4.72
C LYS A 210 -15.14 -13.41 -3.26
N ARG A 211 -15.22 -12.23 -2.62
CA ARG A 211 -15.68 -12.08 -1.24
C ARG A 211 -16.75 -11.00 -1.10
N ARG A 212 -17.55 -11.11 -0.04
CA ARG A 212 -18.54 -10.12 0.38
C ARG A 212 -18.40 -9.87 1.88
N VAL A 213 -18.75 -8.67 2.33
CA VAL A 213 -18.76 -8.36 3.77
C VAL A 213 -19.80 -9.25 4.46
N LYS A 214 -19.47 -9.76 5.65
CA LYS A 214 -20.42 -10.50 6.48
C LYS A 214 -21.52 -9.53 6.93
N ALA A 215 -22.79 -9.94 6.83
CA ALA A 215 -23.86 -9.17 7.42
C ALA A 215 -23.56 -9.03 8.93
N GLN A 216 -23.72 -7.82 9.47
CA GLN A 216 -23.79 -7.69 10.91
C GLN A 216 -25.09 -8.37 11.33
N ASP A 217 -25.01 -9.46 12.09
CA ASP A 217 -26.19 -10.07 12.72
C ASP A 217 -26.72 -9.08 13.77
N GLY A 218 -27.48 -8.09 13.29
CA GLY A 218 -28.02 -6.97 14.04
C GLY A 218 -29.51 -6.85 13.81
N GLY A 219 -30.26 -7.74 14.46
CA GLY A 219 -31.59 -7.46 15.01
C GLY A 219 -32.63 -6.78 14.12
N LEU A 220 -33.20 -7.51 13.16
CA LEU A 220 -34.62 -7.36 12.86
C LEU A 220 -35.27 -8.73 12.88
N ALA A 221 -35.56 -9.18 14.11
CA ALA A 221 -36.76 -9.96 14.32
C ALA A 221 -37.93 -9.14 13.76
N ARG A 222 -38.32 -9.40 12.51
CA ARG A 222 -39.68 -9.12 12.03
C ARG A 222 -40.63 -9.99 12.88
N LYS A 223 -40.91 -9.55 14.10
CA LYS A 223 -42.16 -9.83 14.79
C LYS A 223 -43.20 -8.86 14.25
N GLY A 224 -44.32 -9.40 13.80
CA GLY A 224 -45.53 -8.66 13.40
C GLY A 224 -45.90 -8.95 11.95
N GLY A 225 -46.92 -9.75 11.65
CA GLY A 225 -47.87 -10.44 12.51
C GLY A 225 -48.69 -11.39 11.64
N ALA A 226 -49.07 -12.53 12.21
CA ALA A 226 -50.24 -13.25 11.77
C ALA A 226 -51.46 -12.49 12.29
N VAL A 227 -52.28 -11.96 11.38
CA VAL A 227 -53.73 -12.20 11.26
C VAL A 227 -54.07 -12.04 9.78
#